data_AF-A0A095XZL7-F1
#
_entry.id   AF-A0A095XZL7-F1
#
_cell.length_a   1.000
_cell.length_b   1.000
_cell.length_c   1.000
_cell.angle_alpha   90.00
_cell.angle_beta   90.00
_cell.angle_gamma   90.00
#
_symmetry.space_group_name_H-M   'P 1'
#
loop_
_entity.id
_entity.type
_entity.pdbx_description
1 polymer ?
#
loop_
_entity_poly.entity_id
_entity_poly.type
_entity_poly.pdbx_seq_one_letter_code
_entity_poly.pdbx_strand_id
1 'polypeptide(L)'
;MSPLVTPPFASRGGTADDDALPELFATTDLGLTPGAYAELLASKHGSGDSIAVHVRLPFCPSRCLNCDHHTTVTHNSETIDEYIVGLEREISMVTDRIGRGLTLNQLHLGGGTPNYLSDTQLVQLMDVLDRHFHVTSDTETSLEANPKRCSPSQLTLLRGLGFRILDLQIRDLDSSVQLAIGRSHSLSVLEDVINSARSEGFETISMDLVYGLPNQSVESVHGTVANMINLNPDRIICQSFSPRPSVFKHQRALDAESLPSLADKVAMFNTASETLMGNGYEWVGLDCFALEHDALTRAKHAGHLHRNWVGYTDRDSGDLYGFGADAISQLREANVQNKVQLGEWHEAVQSGVLPLCTGERISESEQRQQAALSALLCNLELSDYGDLLEDNDLLKELASQGFVEISDDKVSVTEYGRFALHQRWSDASPHYRAARGIALAS
;
A
#
# COMPACT_ATOMS: atom_id res chain seq x y z
N MET A 1 27.20 26.38 -12.40
CA MET A 1 26.45 27.39 -11.62
C MET A 1 25.20 27.72 -12.40
N SER A 2 24.18 26.87 -12.27
CA SER A 2 22.84 27.12 -12.78
C SER A 2 22.02 27.74 -11.65
N PRO A 3 21.12 28.71 -11.91
CA PRO A 3 20.41 29.39 -10.85
C PRO A 3 19.37 28.45 -10.25
N LEU A 4 19.44 28.26 -8.93
CA LEU A 4 18.38 27.71 -8.10
C LEU A 4 17.11 28.53 -8.36
N VAL A 5 16.11 27.92 -9.01
CA VAL A 5 14.77 28.49 -9.10
C VAL A 5 14.11 28.23 -7.76
N THR A 6 14.15 29.21 -6.88
CA THR A 6 13.38 29.21 -5.63
C THR A 6 11.89 29.33 -5.97
N PRO A 7 11.03 28.35 -5.65
CA PRO A 7 9.59 28.50 -5.88
C PRO A 7 9.01 29.58 -4.94
N PRO A 8 8.01 30.37 -5.40
CA PRO A 8 7.50 31.51 -4.66
C PRO A 8 6.48 31.03 -3.62
N PHE A 9 6.94 30.57 -2.46
CA PHE A 9 6.05 30.40 -1.31
C PHE A 9 5.81 31.76 -0.66
N ALA A 10 4.82 32.49 -1.17
CA ALA A 10 4.25 33.63 -0.46
C ALA A 10 3.34 33.11 0.64
N SER A 11 3.73 33.38 1.90
CA SER A 11 2.94 33.13 3.09
C SER A 11 1.54 33.77 2.98
N ARG A 12 0.50 32.95 2.84
CA ARG A 12 -0.84 33.31 3.27
C ARG A 12 -1.15 32.50 4.51
N GLY A 13 -1.25 33.21 5.64
CA GLY A 13 -1.78 32.64 6.87
C GLY A 13 -3.21 32.21 6.62
N GLY A 14 -3.43 30.91 6.73
CA GLY A 14 -4.73 30.24 6.70
C GLY A 14 -4.63 29.05 7.64
N THR A 15 -5.60 28.95 8.55
CA THR A 15 -5.73 27.83 9.49
C THR A 15 -5.90 26.53 8.72
N ALA A 16 -5.03 25.54 8.98
CA ALA A 16 -4.99 24.10 8.70
C ALA A 16 -6.12 23.35 7.92
N ASP A 17 -6.88 23.99 7.01
CA ASP A 17 -8.01 23.36 6.29
C ASP A 17 -8.27 23.95 4.89
N ASP A 18 -7.33 24.73 4.33
CA ASP A 18 -7.49 25.44 3.03
C ASP A 18 -6.96 24.65 1.79
N ASP A 19 -6.68 23.35 1.93
CA ASP A 19 -6.21 22.44 0.86
C ASP A 19 -7.34 21.49 0.37
N ALA A 20 -8.60 21.91 0.49
CA ALA A 20 -9.74 21.12 0.06
C ALA A 20 -9.82 21.02 -1.47
N LEU A 21 -9.27 19.94 -2.04
CA LEU A 21 -9.74 19.44 -3.32
C LEU A 21 -11.22 19.07 -3.17
N PRO A 22 -12.10 19.38 -4.15
CA PRO A 22 -13.51 18.98 -4.09
C PRO A 22 -13.66 17.47 -3.83
N GLU A 23 -14.81 17.06 -3.30
CA GLU A 23 -15.19 15.64 -3.21
C GLU A 23 -15.32 15.04 -4.62
N LEU A 24 -14.19 14.62 -5.20
CA LEU A 24 -14.06 14.30 -6.62
C LEU A 24 -14.80 13.03 -7.05
N PHE A 25 -15.43 12.30 -6.11
CA PHE A 25 -16.12 11.03 -6.35
C PHE A 25 -17.34 10.81 -5.44
N ALA A 26 -17.87 11.84 -4.77
CA ALA A 26 -18.94 11.67 -3.78
C ALA A 26 -20.36 11.61 -4.39
N THR A 27 -20.55 10.77 -5.41
CA THR A 27 -21.89 10.31 -5.80
C THR A 27 -22.01 8.81 -5.61
N THR A 28 -21.60 8.30 -4.44
CA THR A 28 -21.75 6.88 -4.11
C THR A 28 -23.06 6.60 -3.37
N ASP A 29 -23.75 5.55 -3.79
CA ASP A 29 -24.78 4.89 -2.99
C ASP A 29 -24.04 4.18 -1.84
N LEU A 30 -23.82 4.90 -0.74
CA LEU A 30 -23.16 4.37 0.44
C LEU A 30 -23.96 3.18 0.97
N GLY A 31 -23.32 2.01 1.08
CA GLY A 31 -23.88 0.88 1.82
C GLY A 31 -24.20 -0.35 0.99
N LEU A 32 -23.20 -0.89 0.31
CA LEU A 32 -23.26 -2.28 -0.15
C LEU A 32 -23.52 -3.18 1.06
N THR A 33 -24.63 -3.90 1.09
CA THR A 33 -24.98 -4.80 2.20
C THR A 33 -24.24 -6.14 2.06
N PRO A 34 -24.07 -6.93 3.14
CA PRO A 34 -23.51 -8.28 3.01
C PRO A 34 -24.25 -9.16 1.99
N GLY A 35 -25.57 -8.99 1.85
CA GLY A 35 -26.38 -9.71 0.86
C GLY A 35 -26.09 -9.26 -0.58
N ALA A 36 -26.06 -7.95 -0.81
CA ALA A 36 -25.71 -7.41 -2.13
C ALA A 36 -24.27 -7.76 -2.53
N TYR A 37 -23.35 -7.85 -1.56
CA TYR A 37 -21.98 -8.29 -1.80
C TYR A 37 -21.93 -9.77 -2.18
N ALA A 38 -22.67 -10.62 -1.46
CA ALA A 38 -22.79 -12.03 -1.79
C ALA A 38 -23.34 -12.26 -3.21
N GLU A 39 -24.31 -11.46 -3.66
CA GLU A 39 -24.84 -11.50 -5.03
C GLU A 39 -23.79 -11.09 -6.07
N LEU A 40 -23.01 -10.04 -5.78
CA LEU A 40 -21.90 -9.62 -6.64
C LEU A 40 -20.82 -10.71 -6.74
N LEU A 41 -20.45 -11.35 -5.63
CA LEU A 41 -19.51 -12.46 -5.65
C LEU A 41 -20.05 -13.63 -6.48
N ALA A 42 -21.34 -13.94 -6.37
CA ALA A 42 -21.95 -15.00 -7.17
C ALA A 42 -21.96 -14.69 -8.67
N SER A 43 -22.08 -13.41 -9.07
CA SER A 43 -22.01 -13.04 -10.49
C SER A 43 -20.61 -13.18 -11.11
N LYS A 44 -19.56 -13.33 -10.28
CA LYS A 44 -18.19 -13.58 -10.72
C LYS A 44 -17.88 -15.05 -10.98
N HIS A 45 -18.80 -15.95 -10.65
CA HIS A 45 -18.60 -17.38 -10.78
C HIS A 45 -18.25 -17.78 -12.21
N GLY A 46 -17.10 -18.44 -12.39
CA GLY A 46 -16.67 -18.97 -13.69
C GLY A 46 -16.20 -17.91 -14.69
N SER A 47 -15.84 -16.69 -14.25
CA SER A 47 -15.23 -15.68 -15.13
C SER A 47 -13.96 -16.17 -15.82
N GLY A 48 -13.21 -17.07 -15.16
CA GLY A 48 -11.94 -17.61 -15.67
C GLY A 48 -10.76 -16.63 -15.56
N ASP A 49 -10.99 -15.44 -14.98
CA ASP A 49 -9.98 -14.42 -14.79
C ASP A 49 -9.00 -14.82 -13.68
N SER A 50 -7.72 -14.48 -13.85
CA SER A 50 -6.75 -14.51 -12.74
C SER A 50 -7.10 -13.41 -11.73
N ILE A 51 -6.95 -13.70 -10.44
CA ILE A 51 -7.29 -12.77 -9.36
C ILE A 51 -6.07 -12.47 -8.50
N ALA A 52 -6.13 -11.37 -7.75
CA ALA A 52 -5.20 -11.10 -6.68
C ALA A 52 -5.84 -11.37 -5.31
N VAL A 53 -5.01 -11.80 -4.36
CA VAL A 53 -5.42 -12.02 -2.96
C VAL A 53 -4.51 -11.24 -2.03
N HIS A 54 -5.11 -10.53 -1.09
CA HIS A 54 -4.42 -9.91 0.04
C HIS A 54 -5.00 -10.43 1.35
N VAL A 55 -4.15 -10.98 2.22
CA VAL A 55 -4.55 -11.38 3.58
C VAL A 55 -3.96 -10.38 4.56
N ARG A 56 -4.84 -9.69 5.27
CA ARG A 56 -4.46 -8.71 6.28
C ARG A 56 -4.30 -9.38 7.63
N LEU A 57 -3.09 -9.39 8.18
CA LEU A 57 -2.76 -9.99 9.46
C LEU A 57 -2.57 -8.90 10.53
N PRO A 58 -3.54 -8.64 11.42
CA PRO A 58 -3.52 -7.44 12.27
C PRO A 58 -2.52 -7.52 13.43
N PHE A 59 -1.75 -8.60 13.59
CA PHE A 59 -0.98 -8.84 14.81
C PHE A 59 0.40 -8.20 14.79
N CYS A 60 0.73 -7.49 15.88
CA CYS A 60 2.06 -6.93 16.09
C CYS A 60 2.61 -7.33 17.46
N PRO A 61 3.94 -7.49 17.60
CA PRO A 61 4.57 -7.73 18.90
C PRO A 61 4.54 -6.49 19.81
N SER A 62 4.47 -5.29 19.22
CA SER A 62 4.43 -4.02 19.93
C SER A 62 3.78 -2.94 19.06
N ARG A 63 3.41 -1.81 19.67
CA ARG A 63 2.82 -0.66 18.98
C ARG A 63 3.91 0.34 18.59
N CYS A 64 4.08 0.59 17.29
CA CYS A 64 4.86 1.73 16.80
C CYS A 64 4.00 2.99 16.84
N LEU A 65 4.58 4.13 17.23
CA LEU A 65 3.83 5.37 17.39
C LEU A 65 3.43 5.98 16.03
N ASN A 66 4.18 5.74 14.96
CA ASN A 66 3.85 6.20 13.61
C ASN A 66 2.83 5.30 12.89
N CYS A 67 2.53 4.10 13.40
CA CYS A 67 1.66 3.14 12.72
C CYS A 67 0.26 3.72 12.49
N ASP A 68 -0.25 3.60 11.28
CA ASP A 68 -1.57 4.06 10.85
C ASP A 68 -2.44 2.91 10.34
N HIS A 69 -2.17 1.71 10.85
CA HIS A 69 -2.92 0.49 10.58
C HIS A 69 -3.70 0.06 11.82
N HIS A 70 -4.91 -0.47 11.64
CA HIS A 70 -5.66 -1.13 12.70
C HIS A 70 -5.02 -2.47 13.07
N THR A 71 -4.10 -2.43 14.03
CA THR A 71 -3.38 -3.61 14.53
C THR A 71 -3.80 -3.97 15.94
N THR A 72 -3.58 -5.23 16.30
CA THR A 72 -3.79 -5.83 17.61
C THR A 72 -2.43 -6.23 18.17
N VAL A 73 -2.03 -5.62 19.29
CA VAL A 73 -0.85 -6.09 20.03
C VAL A 73 -1.29 -7.24 20.93
N THR A 74 -0.82 -8.45 20.63
CA THR A 74 -1.13 -9.65 21.40
C THR A 74 0.09 -10.57 21.46
N HIS A 75 0.21 -11.29 22.57
CA HIS A 75 1.16 -12.40 22.73
C HIS A 75 0.45 -13.74 22.96
N ASN A 76 -0.87 -13.76 22.85
CA ASN A 76 -1.66 -14.97 22.97
C ASN A 76 -1.70 -15.69 21.61
N SER A 77 -1.04 -16.85 21.53
CA SER A 77 -1.05 -17.68 20.31
C SER A 77 -2.45 -18.17 19.95
N GLU A 78 -3.29 -18.50 20.95
CA GLU A 78 -4.64 -19.02 20.72
C GLU A 78 -5.51 -18.02 19.97
N THR A 79 -5.37 -16.72 20.24
CA THR A 79 -6.07 -15.65 19.51
C THR A 79 -5.68 -15.61 18.02
N ILE A 80 -4.43 -15.93 17.70
CA ILE A 80 -3.94 -15.98 16.32
C ILE A 80 -4.46 -17.25 15.65
N ASP A 81 -4.47 -18.39 16.36
CA ASP A 81 -5.02 -19.64 15.86
C ASP A 81 -6.53 -19.51 15.54
N GLU A 82 -7.30 -18.91 16.44
CA GLU A 82 -8.72 -18.60 16.23
C GLU A 82 -8.94 -17.66 15.04
N TYR A 83 -8.01 -16.73 14.80
CA TYR A 83 -8.05 -15.84 13.65
C TYR A 83 -7.83 -16.59 12.34
N ILE A 84 -6.87 -17.52 12.27
CA ILE A 84 -6.63 -18.34 11.07
C ILE A 84 -7.84 -19.23 10.76
N VAL A 85 -8.48 -19.81 11.78
CA VAL A 85 -9.75 -20.54 11.60
C VAL A 85 -10.86 -19.62 11.08
N GLY A 86 -10.91 -18.38 11.56
CA GLY A 86 -11.81 -17.35 11.02
C GLY A 86 -11.51 -17.03 9.55
N LEU A 87 -10.24 -16.84 9.20
CA LEU A 87 -9.83 -16.55 7.82
C LEU A 87 -10.26 -17.67 6.88
N GLU A 88 -10.08 -18.94 7.26
CA GLU A 88 -10.55 -20.07 6.47
C GLU A 88 -12.06 -20.01 6.21
N ARG A 89 -12.86 -19.70 7.23
CA ARG A 89 -14.31 -19.56 7.06
C ARG A 89 -14.65 -18.41 6.12
N GLU A 90 -14.00 -17.26 6.27
CA GLU A 90 -14.17 -16.11 5.39
C GLU A 90 -13.82 -16.44 3.93
N ILE A 91 -12.65 -17.03 3.71
CA ILE A 91 -12.17 -17.47 2.40
C ILE A 91 -13.13 -18.48 1.80
N SER A 92 -13.64 -19.43 2.58
CA SER A 92 -14.68 -20.37 2.11
C SER A 92 -15.94 -19.65 1.67
N MET A 93 -16.47 -18.71 2.48
CA MET A 93 -17.67 -17.96 2.11
C MET A 93 -17.52 -17.23 0.77
N VAL A 94 -16.35 -16.65 0.50
CA VAL A 94 -16.09 -15.96 -0.78
C VAL A 94 -15.90 -16.97 -1.92
N THR A 95 -15.03 -17.96 -1.75
CA THR A 95 -14.68 -18.95 -2.79
C THR A 95 -15.82 -19.88 -3.15
N ASP A 96 -16.75 -20.16 -2.23
CA ASP A 96 -17.97 -20.91 -2.53
C ASP A 96 -18.91 -20.12 -3.47
N ARG A 97 -18.73 -18.80 -3.61
CA ARG A 97 -19.50 -17.93 -4.52
C ARG A 97 -18.75 -17.66 -5.82
N ILE A 98 -17.49 -17.22 -5.75
CA ILE A 98 -16.69 -16.89 -6.94
C ILE A 98 -16.15 -18.13 -7.67
N GLY A 99 -16.15 -19.29 -7.01
CA GLY A 99 -15.52 -20.52 -7.49
C GLY A 99 -14.22 -20.82 -6.71
N ARG A 100 -13.91 -22.11 -6.59
CA ARG A 100 -12.67 -22.61 -5.95
C ARG A 100 -11.61 -22.92 -7.00
N GLY A 101 -10.34 -22.83 -6.61
CA GLY A 101 -9.20 -23.16 -7.49
C GLY A 101 -8.92 -22.10 -8.55
N LEU A 102 -9.39 -20.87 -8.34
CA LEU A 102 -9.02 -19.73 -9.19
C LEU A 102 -7.51 -19.51 -9.12
N THR A 103 -6.89 -19.24 -10.27
CA THR A 103 -5.44 -19.02 -10.36
C THR A 103 -5.10 -17.63 -9.84
N LEU A 104 -4.14 -17.56 -8.92
CA LEU A 104 -3.65 -16.28 -8.40
C LEU A 104 -2.59 -15.70 -9.33
N ASN A 105 -2.75 -14.43 -9.72
CA ASN A 105 -1.65 -13.66 -10.29
C ASN A 105 -0.81 -12.98 -9.20
N GLN A 106 -1.42 -12.68 -8.03
CA GLN A 106 -0.76 -12.04 -6.90
C GLN A 106 -1.31 -12.58 -5.57
N LEU A 107 -0.42 -12.77 -4.60
CA LEU A 107 -0.73 -13.08 -3.21
C LEU A 107 0.15 -12.22 -2.30
N HIS A 108 -0.49 -11.37 -1.48
CA HIS A 108 0.20 -10.53 -0.51
C HIS A 108 -0.24 -10.84 0.92
N LEU A 109 0.72 -10.99 1.84
CA LEU A 109 0.45 -10.94 3.28
C LEU A 109 0.93 -9.60 3.84
N GLY A 110 0.01 -8.82 4.41
CA GLY A 110 0.30 -7.49 4.94
C GLY A 110 -0.45 -7.15 6.22
N GLY A 111 -0.41 -5.88 6.63
CA GLY A 111 -1.23 -5.32 7.70
C GLY A 111 -0.44 -4.96 8.95
N GLY A 112 -0.34 -5.88 9.90
CA GLY A 112 0.41 -5.71 11.14
C GLY A 112 1.86 -6.12 10.97
N THR A 113 2.16 -7.37 11.31
CA THR A 113 3.48 -7.97 11.11
C THR A 113 3.28 -9.44 10.75
N PRO A 114 3.09 -9.78 9.46
CA PRO A 114 2.89 -11.16 9.01
C PRO A 114 3.89 -12.16 9.58
N ASN A 115 5.19 -11.84 9.57
CA ASN A 115 6.25 -12.67 10.15
C ASN A 115 6.30 -12.67 11.70
N TYR A 116 5.25 -12.16 12.37
CA TYR A 116 5.03 -12.35 13.80
C TYR A 116 4.28 -13.66 14.11
N LEU A 117 3.50 -14.17 13.16
CA LEU A 117 2.93 -15.52 13.26
C LEU A 117 4.06 -16.53 13.47
N SER A 118 3.79 -17.56 14.26
CA SER A 118 4.71 -18.68 14.40
C SER A 118 4.84 -19.44 13.07
N ASP A 119 5.95 -20.17 12.92
CA ASP A 119 6.20 -21.00 11.75
C ASP A 119 5.04 -21.97 11.45
N THR A 120 4.44 -22.57 12.48
CA THR A 120 3.28 -23.45 12.33
C THR A 120 2.03 -22.72 11.85
N GLN A 121 1.78 -21.51 12.36
CA GLN A 121 0.66 -20.67 11.95
C GLN A 121 0.80 -20.19 10.50
N LEU A 122 2.03 -19.84 10.08
CA LEU A 122 2.30 -19.47 8.68
C LEU A 122 2.04 -20.67 7.75
N VAL A 123 2.51 -21.87 8.10
CA VAL A 123 2.22 -23.09 7.34
C VAL A 123 0.72 -23.36 7.26
N GLN A 124 -0.01 -23.23 8.37
CA GLN A 124 -1.47 -23.41 8.40
C GLN A 124 -2.20 -22.40 7.52
N LEU A 125 -1.82 -21.12 7.57
CA LEU A 125 -2.42 -20.09 6.72
C LEU A 125 -2.19 -20.37 5.24
N MET A 126 -0.98 -20.78 4.86
CA MET A 126 -0.67 -21.11 3.47
C MET A 126 -1.38 -22.38 3.00
N ASP A 127 -1.56 -23.39 3.87
CA ASP A 127 -2.42 -24.55 3.58
C ASP A 127 -3.88 -24.15 3.34
N VAL A 128 -4.42 -23.23 4.14
CA VAL A 128 -5.77 -22.67 3.91
C VAL A 128 -5.85 -22.02 2.53
N LEU A 129 -4.87 -21.20 2.16
CA LEU A 129 -4.87 -20.54 0.85
C LEU A 129 -4.79 -21.54 -0.31
N ASP A 130 -3.91 -22.54 -0.21
CA ASP A 130 -3.71 -23.58 -1.25
C ASP A 130 -4.96 -24.47 -1.45
N ARG A 131 -5.76 -24.69 -0.39
CA ARG A 131 -7.03 -25.43 -0.50
C ARG A 131 -8.14 -24.67 -1.24
N HIS A 132 -8.01 -23.36 -1.37
CA HIS A 132 -9.06 -22.48 -1.91
C HIS A 132 -8.67 -21.84 -3.24
N PHE A 133 -7.38 -21.61 -3.48
CA PHE A 133 -6.84 -20.96 -4.67
C PHE A 133 -5.75 -21.80 -5.31
N HIS A 134 -5.45 -21.55 -6.57
CA HIS A 134 -4.34 -22.18 -7.27
C HIS A 134 -3.15 -21.22 -7.35
N VAL A 135 -2.15 -21.46 -6.52
CA VAL A 135 -0.87 -20.74 -6.55
C VAL A 135 0.07 -21.42 -7.53
N THR A 136 0.63 -20.66 -8.47
CA THR A 136 1.52 -21.18 -9.52
C THR A 136 2.93 -20.60 -9.36
N SER A 137 3.87 -21.11 -10.15
CA SER A 137 5.20 -20.50 -10.25
C SER A 137 5.19 -19.07 -10.81
N ASP A 138 4.10 -18.65 -11.45
CA ASP A 138 3.97 -17.32 -12.04
C ASP A 138 3.22 -16.33 -11.12
N THR A 139 2.70 -16.81 -9.99
CA THR A 139 2.07 -15.98 -8.97
C THR A 139 3.10 -15.09 -8.29
N GLU A 140 2.87 -13.77 -8.29
CA GLU A 140 3.66 -12.83 -7.48
C GLU A 140 3.29 -13.01 -6.00
N THR A 141 4.21 -13.52 -5.19
CA THR A 141 3.99 -13.78 -3.76
C THR A 141 4.85 -12.85 -2.92
N SER A 142 4.22 -11.98 -2.14
CA SER A 142 4.88 -10.97 -1.31
C SER A 142 4.42 -11.01 0.14
N LEU A 143 5.29 -10.57 1.04
CA LEU A 143 5.00 -10.49 2.47
C LEU A 143 5.72 -9.31 3.11
N GLU A 144 4.98 -8.55 3.91
CA GLU A 144 5.54 -7.55 4.81
C GLU A 144 6.26 -8.20 6.01
N ALA A 145 7.48 -7.76 6.27
CA ALA A 145 8.32 -8.33 7.31
C ALA A 145 8.91 -7.27 8.24
N ASN A 146 8.84 -7.55 9.55
CA ASN A 146 9.65 -6.85 10.53
C ASN A 146 11.05 -7.48 10.55
N PRO A 147 12.13 -6.73 10.26
CA PRO A 147 13.48 -7.28 10.16
C PRO A 147 13.99 -7.93 11.46
N LYS A 148 13.45 -7.56 12.64
CA LYS A 148 13.76 -8.24 13.91
C LYS A 148 13.26 -9.69 13.99
N ARG A 149 12.41 -10.10 13.05
CA ARG A 149 11.79 -11.44 12.98
C ARG A 149 12.09 -12.06 11.62
N CYS A 150 13.34 -11.97 11.19
CA CYS A 150 13.82 -12.56 9.95
C CYS A 150 15.06 -13.40 10.24
N SER A 151 14.95 -14.37 11.16
CA SER A 151 16.05 -15.32 11.37
C SER A 151 16.30 -16.11 10.07
N PRO A 152 17.51 -16.63 9.83
CA PRO A 152 17.78 -17.45 8.65
C PRO A 152 16.77 -18.60 8.49
N SER A 153 16.43 -19.30 9.57
CA SER A 153 15.44 -20.38 9.54
C SER A 153 14.04 -19.92 9.12
N GLN A 154 13.63 -18.73 9.55
CA GLN A 154 12.33 -18.17 9.19
C GLN A 154 12.32 -17.72 7.72
N LEU A 155 13.43 -17.15 7.23
CA LEU A 155 13.58 -16.82 5.81
C LEU A 155 13.55 -18.07 4.92
N THR A 156 14.22 -19.15 5.32
CA THR A 156 14.12 -20.46 4.64
C THR A 156 12.68 -20.96 4.61
N LEU A 157 11.95 -20.89 5.73
CA LEU A 157 10.54 -21.26 5.78
C LEU A 157 9.70 -20.41 4.82
N LEU A 158 9.83 -19.08 4.87
CA LEU A 158 9.07 -18.16 4.04
C LEU A 158 9.33 -18.41 2.54
N ARG A 159 10.58 -18.69 2.15
CA ARG A 159 10.88 -19.15 0.78
C ARG A 159 10.26 -20.49 0.44
N GLY A 160 10.33 -21.45 1.36
CA GLY A 160 9.69 -22.77 1.20
C GLY A 160 8.17 -22.71 1.08
N LEU A 161 7.53 -21.71 1.71
CA LEU A 161 6.11 -21.40 1.56
C LEU A 161 5.78 -20.65 0.25
N GLY A 162 6.79 -20.30 -0.55
CA GLY A 162 6.63 -19.76 -1.88
C GLY A 162 6.77 -18.24 -1.98
N PHE A 163 7.02 -17.48 -0.90
CA PHE A 163 7.13 -16.01 -0.95
C PHE A 163 8.38 -15.52 -1.68
N ARG A 164 8.24 -14.86 -2.83
CA ARG A 164 9.36 -14.43 -3.69
C ARG A 164 9.84 -13.01 -3.37
N ILE A 165 8.94 -12.17 -2.86
CA ILE A 165 9.19 -10.76 -2.54
C ILE A 165 9.13 -10.58 -1.03
N LEU A 166 10.17 -9.96 -0.47
CA LEU A 166 10.26 -9.62 0.96
C LEU A 166 10.21 -8.11 1.14
N ASP A 167 9.12 -7.61 1.74
CA ASP A 167 8.92 -6.18 1.99
C ASP A 167 9.34 -5.82 3.42
N LEU A 168 10.57 -5.33 3.59
CA LEU A 168 11.13 -4.98 4.89
C LEU A 168 10.63 -3.61 5.37
N GLN A 169 9.93 -3.62 6.52
CA GLN A 169 9.42 -2.39 7.15
C GLN A 169 10.51 -1.71 8.01
N ILE A 170 11.36 -0.92 7.38
CA ILE A 170 12.47 -0.17 7.98
C ILE A 170 11.98 1.13 8.63
N ARG A 171 11.14 1.90 7.92
CA ARG A 171 10.67 3.25 8.26
C ARG A 171 11.77 4.31 8.28
N ASP A 172 12.78 4.15 9.13
CA ASP A 172 13.94 5.05 9.25
C ASP A 172 15.14 4.31 9.89
N LEU A 173 16.36 4.79 9.63
CA LEU A 173 17.63 4.31 10.18
C LEU A 173 18.27 5.30 11.16
N ASP A 174 17.77 6.55 11.24
CA ASP A 174 18.23 7.52 12.23
C ASP A 174 17.75 7.13 13.64
N SER A 175 18.71 7.02 14.56
CA SER A 175 18.43 6.56 15.93
C SER A 175 17.47 7.47 16.70
N SER A 176 17.49 8.79 16.47
CA SER A 176 16.61 9.74 17.15
C SER A 176 15.17 9.61 16.68
N VAL A 177 14.97 9.35 15.38
CA VAL A 177 13.66 9.09 14.78
C VAL A 177 13.13 7.73 15.25
N GLN A 178 13.96 6.69 15.19
CA GLN A 178 13.63 5.34 15.66
C GLN A 178 13.15 5.31 17.12
N LEU A 179 13.82 6.06 17.99
CA LEU A 179 13.42 6.23 19.39
C LEU A 179 12.08 6.96 19.51
N ALA A 180 11.88 8.03 18.75
CA ALA A 180 10.65 8.82 18.78
C ALA A 180 9.42 8.04 18.30
N ILE A 181 9.57 7.10 17.35
CA ILE A 181 8.47 6.26 16.87
C ILE A 181 8.33 4.92 17.62
N GLY A 182 9.22 4.63 18.58
CA GLY A 182 9.21 3.39 19.35
C GLY A 182 9.56 2.14 18.52
N ARG A 183 10.37 2.29 17.47
CA ARG A 183 10.79 1.20 16.57
C ARG A 183 12.26 1.39 16.22
N SER A 184 13.13 0.51 16.72
CA SER A 184 14.57 0.57 16.46
C SER A 184 15.08 -0.67 15.75
N HIS A 185 16.07 -0.56 14.86
CA HIS A 185 16.80 -1.69 14.26
C HIS A 185 18.22 -1.22 13.93
N SER A 186 19.24 -2.06 14.11
CA SER A 186 20.61 -1.70 13.74
C SER A 186 20.88 -2.03 12.27
N LEU A 187 21.78 -1.29 11.63
CA LEU A 187 22.24 -1.59 10.26
C LEU A 187 22.77 -3.03 10.14
N SER A 188 23.51 -3.51 11.13
CA SER A 188 24.03 -4.89 11.13
C SER A 188 22.94 -5.95 11.04
N VAL A 189 21.80 -5.77 11.73
CA VAL A 189 20.67 -6.70 11.63
C VAL A 189 20.08 -6.66 10.22
N LEU A 190 20.01 -5.49 9.59
CA LEU A 190 19.50 -5.37 8.23
C LEU A 190 20.43 -6.02 7.21
N GLU A 191 21.74 -5.78 7.33
CA GLU A 191 22.76 -6.45 6.51
C GLU A 191 22.62 -7.98 6.60
N ASP A 192 22.53 -8.53 7.80
CA ASP A 192 22.37 -9.97 8.03
C ASP A 192 21.08 -10.52 7.40
N VAL A 193 19.95 -9.81 7.58
CA VAL A 193 18.65 -10.22 7.04
C VAL A 193 18.64 -10.21 5.52
N ILE A 194 19.17 -9.17 4.90
CA ILE A 194 19.21 -9.04 3.43
C ILE A 194 20.12 -10.09 2.82
N ASN A 195 21.31 -10.27 3.39
CA ASN A 195 22.26 -11.28 2.92
C ASN A 195 21.65 -12.69 3.03
N SER A 196 20.99 -12.98 4.15
CA SER A 196 20.27 -14.25 4.35
C SER A 196 19.14 -14.40 3.33
N ALA A 197 18.29 -13.39 3.16
CA ALA A 197 17.17 -13.43 2.21
C ALA A 197 17.66 -13.64 0.77
N ARG A 198 18.72 -12.94 0.33
CA ARG A 198 19.32 -13.17 -0.98
C ARG A 198 19.87 -14.59 -1.11
N SER A 199 20.50 -15.14 -0.07
CA SER A 199 21.04 -16.51 -0.10
C SER A 199 19.96 -17.59 -0.18
N GLU A 200 18.78 -17.35 0.40
CA GLU A 200 17.61 -18.22 0.30
C GLU A 200 16.86 -18.05 -1.04
N GLY A 201 17.26 -17.09 -1.87
CA GLY A 201 16.70 -16.88 -3.20
C GLY A 201 15.38 -16.10 -3.21
N PHE A 202 15.20 -15.14 -2.31
CA PHE A 202 14.22 -14.06 -2.53
C PHE A 202 14.62 -13.29 -3.80
N GLU A 203 13.65 -12.99 -4.64
CA GLU A 203 13.87 -12.37 -5.95
C GLU A 203 13.86 -10.85 -5.87
N THR A 204 13.06 -10.31 -4.96
CA THR A 204 12.98 -8.89 -4.70
C THR A 204 13.01 -8.67 -3.20
N ILE A 205 13.93 -7.83 -2.76
CA ILE A 205 13.95 -7.27 -1.41
C ILE A 205 13.58 -5.80 -1.51
N SER A 206 12.43 -5.46 -0.95
CA SER A 206 11.92 -4.09 -0.87
C SER A 206 12.15 -3.54 0.53
N MET A 207 12.37 -2.23 0.64
CA MET A 207 12.38 -1.51 1.91
C MET A 207 11.45 -0.31 1.85
N ASP A 208 10.90 0.09 2.99
CA ASP A 208 10.20 1.37 3.10
C ASP A 208 11.04 2.45 3.77
N LEU A 209 10.88 3.68 3.28
CA LEU A 209 11.28 4.91 3.93
C LEU A 209 10.01 5.68 4.25
N VAL A 210 9.83 6.07 5.50
CA VAL A 210 8.74 6.95 5.91
C VAL A 210 9.35 8.31 6.25
N TYR A 211 9.01 9.34 5.46
CA TYR A 211 9.52 10.70 5.66
C TYR A 211 8.44 11.62 6.25
N GLY A 212 8.84 12.70 6.92
CA GLY A 212 7.96 13.52 7.74
C GLY A 212 7.74 13.00 9.17
N LEU A 213 8.56 12.06 9.64
CA LEU A 213 8.54 11.55 11.01
C LEU A 213 9.14 12.56 12.02
N PRO A 214 8.83 12.44 13.33
CA PRO A 214 9.48 13.20 14.39
C PRO A 214 11.00 13.22 14.29
N ASN A 215 11.60 14.39 14.54
CA ASN A 215 13.06 14.62 14.56
C ASN A 215 13.78 14.46 13.21
N GLN A 216 13.07 14.16 12.13
CA GLN A 216 13.71 14.13 10.80
C GLN A 216 14.11 15.54 10.36
N SER A 217 15.28 15.63 9.74
CA SER A 217 15.74 16.73 8.90
C SER A 217 16.11 16.21 7.49
N VAL A 218 16.31 17.13 6.55
CA VAL A 218 16.81 16.80 5.20
C VAL A 218 18.12 16.02 5.27
N GLU A 219 19.04 16.42 6.15
CA GLU A 219 20.32 15.75 6.36
C GLU A 219 20.15 14.35 6.93
N SER A 220 19.23 14.15 7.87
CA SER A 220 18.94 12.83 8.43
C SER A 220 18.35 11.87 7.39
N VAL A 221 17.42 12.36 6.55
CA VAL A 221 16.81 11.57 5.47
C VAL A 221 17.85 11.20 4.42
N HIS A 222 18.72 12.13 4.04
CA HIS A 222 19.87 11.82 3.18
C HIS A 222 20.76 10.72 3.78
N GLY A 223 21.08 10.81 5.07
CA GLY A 223 21.87 9.79 5.78
C GLY A 223 21.19 8.42 5.79
N THR A 224 19.88 8.37 6.05
CA THR A 224 19.08 7.15 6.00
C THR A 224 19.05 6.55 4.60
N VAL A 225 18.78 7.35 3.56
CA VAL A 225 18.78 6.90 2.16
C VAL A 225 20.16 6.37 1.74
N ALA A 226 21.24 7.07 2.10
CA ALA A 226 22.60 6.62 1.81
C ALA A 226 22.90 5.25 2.45
N ASN A 227 22.44 5.03 3.68
CA ASN A 227 22.55 3.73 4.34
C ASN A 227 21.70 2.65 3.64
N MET A 228 20.47 2.97 3.24
CA MET A 228 19.61 2.03 2.49
C MET A 228 20.24 1.64 1.15
N ILE A 229 20.83 2.59 0.42
CA ILE A 229 21.56 2.31 -0.82
C ILE A 229 22.72 1.33 -0.57
N ASN A 230 23.47 1.51 0.51
CA ASN A 230 24.57 0.59 0.87
C ASN A 230 24.08 -0.84 1.18
N LEU A 231 22.84 -0.98 1.68
CA LEU A 231 22.19 -2.27 1.88
C LEU A 231 21.71 -2.92 0.56
N ASN A 232 21.70 -2.15 -0.52
CA ASN A 232 21.37 -2.57 -1.89
C ASN A 232 20.04 -3.37 -2.01
N PRO A 233 18.90 -2.85 -1.51
CA PRO A 233 17.58 -3.42 -1.82
C PRO A 233 17.25 -3.27 -3.31
N ASP A 234 16.35 -4.09 -3.82
CA ASP A 234 15.87 -3.99 -5.20
C ASP A 234 14.86 -2.86 -5.37
N ARG A 235 14.12 -2.51 -4.31
CA ARG A 235 13.11 -1.45 -4.25
C ARG A 235 13.17 -0.65 -2.95
N ILE A 236 12.87 0.64 -3.03
CA ILE A 236 12.65 1.54 -1.90
C ILE A 236 11.32 2.27 -2.12
N ILE A 237 10.39 2.15 -1.17
CA ILE A 237 9.08 2.80 -1.19
C ILE A 237 9.09 3.96 -0.19
N CYS A 238 8.89 5.18 -0.68
CA CYS A 238 9.02 6.42 0.08
C CYS A 238 7.65 7.02 0.45
N GLN A 239 7.16 6.76 1.65
CA GLN A 239 5.82 7.17 2.09
C GLN A 239 5.84 8.45 2.95
N SER A 240 4.94 9.39 2.66
CA SER A 240 4.75 10.59 3.48
C SER A 240 4.02 10.24 4.78
N PHE A 241 4.55 10.66 5.92
CA PHE A 241 3.89 10.53 7.21
C PHE A 241 3.03 11.75 7.51
N SER A 242 1.76 11.52 7.80
CA SER A 242 0.85 12.53 8.35
C SER A 242 0.08 11.92 9.52
N PRO A 243 0.27 12.43 10.76
CA PRO A 243 -0.37 11.84 11.93
C PRO A 243 -1.89 12.09 11.89
N ARG A 244 -2.65 11.06 12.26
CA ARG A 244 -4.12 11.04 12.38
C ARG A 244 -4.54 10.63 13.81
N PRO A 245 -4.21 11.43 14.85
CA PRO A 245 -4.45 11.08 16.26
C PRO A 245 -5.94 11.03 16.68
N SER A 246 -6.84 11.48 15.81
CA SER A 246 -8.30 11.29 15.93
C SER A 246 -8.68 9.82 15.70
N VAL A 247 -8.09 9.19 14.69
CA VAL A 247 -8.29 7.78 14.29
C VAL A 247 -7.36 6.86 15.09
N PHE A 248 -6.06 7.14 15.03
CA PHE A 248 -5.00 6.33 15.66
C PHE A 248 -4.54 6.96 16.96
N LYS A 249 -5.29 6.72 18.04
CA LYS A 249 -5.09 7.39 19.35
C LYS A 249 -3.65 7.29 19.90
N HIS A 250 -2.91 6.24 19.61
CA HIS A 250 -1.50 6.09 20.06
C HIS A 250 -0.56 7.13 19.44
N GLN A 251 -0.89 7.69 18.27
CA GLN A 251 -0.10 8.77 17.66
C GLN A 251 -0.10 10.07 18.48
N ARG A 252 -1.00 10.22 19.47
CA ARG A 252 -0.97 11.36 20.42
C ARG A 252 0.28 11.37 21.31
N ALA A 253 1.00 10.26 21.38
CA ALA A 253 2.27 10.19 22.11
C ALA A 253 3.46 10.71 21.29
N LEU A 254 3.27 11.01 20.00
CA LEU A 254 4.27 11.69 19.20
C LEU A 254 4.38 13.15 19.64
N ASP A 255 5.60 13.67 19.69
CA ASP A 255 5.84 15.09 19.94
C ASP A 255 5.48 15.92 18.71
N ALA A 256 4.40 16.69 18.79
CA ALA A 256 3.91 17.50 17.68
C ALA A 256 4.89 18.61 17.26
N GLU A 257 5.73 19.11 18.17
CA GLU A 257 6.71 20.16 17.86
C GLU A 257 7.90 19.61 17.07
N SER A 258 8.14 18.31 17.17
CA SER A 258 9.22 17.62 16.44
C SER A 258 8.84 17.21 15.01
N LEU A 259 7.59 17.45 14.59
CA LEU A 259 7.12 17.07 13.26
C LEU A 259 7.59 18.07 12.19
N PRO A 260 8.17 17.60 11.07
CA PRO A 260 8.56 18.47 9.96
C PRO A 260 7.37 19.19 9.33
N SER A 261 7.59 20.43 8.88
CA SER A 261 6.59 21.19 8.11
C SER A 261 6.38 20.58 6.71
N LEU A 262 5.32 21.00 6.00
CA LEU A 262 5.10 20.57 4.61
C LEU A 262 6.29 20.92 3.70
N ALA A 263 6.88 22.11 3.88
CA ALA A 263 8.05 22.53 3.12
C ALA A 263 9.26 21.61 3.39
N ASP A 264 9.45 21.21 4.66
CA ASP A 264 10.51 20.26 5.02
C ASP A 264 10.27 18.89 4.39
N LYS A 265 9.03 18.38 4.41
CA LYS A 265 8.67 17.11 3.77
C LYS A 265 8.95 17.09 2.27
N VAL A 266 8.65 18.19 1.57
CA VAL A 266 8.98 18.34 0.14
C VAL A 266 10.50 18.32 -0.05
N ALA A 267 11.25 19.07 0.75
CA ALA A 267 12.71 19.08 0.67
C ALA A 267 13.34 17.71 0.98
N MET A 268 12.80 16.99 1.98
CA MET A 268 13.21 15.63 2.33
C MET A 268 12.97 14.66 1.17
N PHE A 269 11.77 14.67 0.59
CA PHE A 269 11.45 13.79 -0.53
C PHE A 269 12.29 14.11 -1.77
N ASN A 270 12.51 15.39 -2.09
CA ASN A 270 13.40 15.79 -3.18
C ASN A 270 14.81 15.25 -2.96
N THR A 271 15.34 15.40 -1.75
CA THR A 271 16.67 14.91 -1.38
C THR A 271 16.75 13.38 -1.49
N ALA A 272 15.73 12.66 -1.00
CA ALA A 272 15.65 11.21 -1.14
C ALA A 272 15.63 10.79 -2.62
N SER A 273 14.79 11.43 -3.42
CA SER A 273 14.63 11.16 -4.85
C SER A 273 15.92 11.39 -5.63
N GLU A 274 16.56 12.55 -5.46
CA GLU A 274 17.84 12.88 -6.10
C GLU A 274 18.94 11.90 -5.71
N THR A 275 19.01 11.54 -4.42
CA THR A 275 20.02 10.60 -3.91
C THR A 275 19.80 9.20 -4.49
N LEU A 276 18.57 8.70 -4.52
CA LEU A 276 18.23 7.39 -5.09
C LEU A 276 18.53 7.34 -6.59
N MET A 277 18.07 8.33 -7.35
CA MET A 277 18.32 8.41 -8.79
C MET A 277 19.80 8.56 -9.13
N GLY A 278 20.54 9.32 -8.33
CA GLY A 278 22.00 9.45 -8.46
C GLY A 278 22.77 8.14 -8.20
N ASN A 279 22.12 7.13 -7.61
CA ASN A 279 22.71 5.83 -7.27
C ASN A 279 22.05 4.65 -8.01
N GLY A 280 21.43 4.90 -9.17
CA GLY A 280 20.98 3.84 -10.08
C GLY A 280 19.56 3.31 -9.84
N TYR A 281 18.81 3.90 -8.92
CA TYR A 281 17.38 3.63 -8.79
C TYR A 281 16.59 4.48 -9.76
N GLU A 282 15.60 3.91 -10.41
CA GLU A 282 14.64 4.65 -11.20
C GLU A 282 13.41 5.01 -10.37
N TRP A 283 12.93 6.24 -10.52
CA TRP A 283 11.66 6.63 -9.95
C TRP A 283 10.52 5.98 -10.76
N VAL A 284 9.74 5.13 -10.09
CA VAL A 284 8.61 4.35 -10.59
C VAL A 284 7.32 4.90 -9.97
N GLY A 285 6.38 5.33 -10.83
CA GLY A 285 5.15 5.98 -10.38
C GLY A 285 5.42 7.21 -9.51
N LEU A 286 4.77 7.26 -8.35
CA LEU A 286 4.76 8.38 -7.41
C LEU A 286 5.78 8.27 -6.29
N ASP A 287 5.87 7.12 -5.63
CA ASP A 287 6.60 6.95 -4.37
C ASP A 287 7.55 5.74 -4.36
N CYS A 288 7.69 5.03 -5.48
CA CYS A 288 8.55 3.86 -5.57
C CYS A 288 9.85 4.18 -6.33
N PHE A 289 10.97 3.65 -5.84
CA PHE A 289 12.28 3.71 -6.49
C PHE A 289 12.81 2.29 -6.62
N ALA A 290 13.14 1.87 -7.83
CA ALA A 290 13.53 0.48 -8.09
C ALA A 290 14.72 0.39 -9.03
N LEU A 291 15.54 -0.65 -8.88
CA LEU A 291 16.69 -0.88 -9.77
C LEU A 291 16.22 -1.27 -11.19
N GLU A 292 17.10 -1.11 -12.18
CA GLU A 292 16.81 -1.38 -13.60
C GLU A 292 16.30 -2.81 -13.85
N HIS A 293 16.85 -3.79 -13.13
CA HIS A 293 16.46 -5.20 -13.27
C HIS A 293 15.16 -5.55 -12.54
N ASP A 294 14.52 -4.60 -11.87
CA ASP A 294 13.28 -4.86 -11.16
C ASP A 294 12.07 -4.94 -12.12
N ALA A 295 11.08 -5.75 -11.75
CA ALA A 295 9.86 -5.93 -12.53
C ALA A 295 9.06 -4.63 -12.71
N LEU A 296 8.99 -3.78 -11.69
CA LEU A 296 8.24 -2.52 -11.76
C LEU A 296 8.92 -1.50 -12.68
N THR A 297 10.26 -1.47 -12.69
CA THR A 297 11.03 -0.63 -13.61
C THR A 297 10.78 -1.05 -15.06
N ARG A 298 10.79 -2.36 -15.35
CA ARG A 298 10.42 -2.88 -16.68
C ARG A 298 8.98 -2.55 -17.06
N ALA A 299 8.03 -2.69 -16.14
CA ALA A 299 6.63 -2.40 -16.37
C ALA A 299 6.40 -0.92 -16.71
N LYS A 300 7.04 -0.02 -15.97
CA LYS A 300 7.07 1.42 -16.25
C LYS A 300 7.58 1.70 -17.66
N HIS A 301 8.74 1.15 -18.05
CA HIS A 301 9.31 1.35 -19.39
C HIS A 301 8.41 0.81 -20.50
N ALA A 302 7.63 -0.23 -20.22
CA ALA A 302 6.67 -0.80 -21.15
C ALA A 302 5.31 -0.06 -21.17
N GLY A 303 5.09 0.93 -20.30
CA GLY A 303 3.79 1.59 -20.14
C GLY A 303 2.69 0.69 -19.55
N HIS A 304 3.09 -0.40 -18.88
CA HIS A 304 2.20 -1.39 -18.27
C HIS A 304 2.38 -1.47 -16.75
N LEU A 305 2.77 -0.36 -16.10
CA LEU A 305 2.74 -0.32 -14.65
C LEU A 305 1.28 -0.21 -14.20
N HIS A 306 0.92 -1.03 -13.22
CA HIS A 306 -0.40 -1.04 -12.60
C HIS A 306 -0.28 -0.76 -11.10
N ARG A 307 -1.41 -0.40 -10.48
CA ARG A 307 -1.50 -0.23 -9.04
C ARG A 307 -2.85 -0.72 -8.53
N ASN A 308 -2.83 -1.53 -7.47
CA ASN A 308 -4.02 -1.93 -6.73
C ASN A 308 -3.90 -1.51 -5.26
N TRP A 309 -4.77 -2.00 -4.37
CA TRP A 309 -4.74 -1.64 -2.95
C TRP A 309 -3.42 -1.98 -2.26
N VAL A 310 -2.75 -3.06 -2.64
CA VAL A 310 -1.47 -3.49 -2.05
C VAL A 310 -0.34 -2.55 -2.45
N GLY A 311 -0.31 -2.10 -3.71
CA GLY A 311 0.74 -1.21 -4.20
C GLY A 311 0.91 -1.28 -5.72
N TYR A 312 2.09 -0.88 -6.19
CA TYR A 312 2.47 -1.03 -7.59
C TYR A 312 2.74 -2.50 -7.93
N THR A 313 2.36 -2.90 -9.14
CA THR A 313 2.56 -4.24 -9.67
C THR A 313 2.81 -4.18 -11.18
N ASP A 314 3.51 -5.18 -11.72
CA ASP A 314 3.82 -5.31 -13.15
C ASP A 314 2.71 -6.01 -13.95
N ARG A 315 1.55 -6.26 -13.32
CA ARG A 315 0.45 -7.04 -13.88
C ARG A 315 -0.89 -6.35 -13.65
N ASP A 316 -1.81 -6.52 -14.58
CA ASP A 316 -3.21 -6.25 -14.30
C ASP A 316 -3.73 -7.35 -13.36
N SER A 317 -3.90 -7.00 -12.08
CA SER A 317 -4.35 -7.92 -11.06
C SER A 317 -5.81 -8.36 -11.23
N GLY A 318 -6.60 -7.67 -12.05
CA GLY A 318 -8.04 -7.86 -12.10
C GLY A 318 -8.68 -7.53 -10.74
N ASP A 319 -9.60 -8.38 -10.29
CA ASP A 319 -10.22 -8.26 -8.97
C ASP A 319 -9.22 -8.66 -7.86
N LEU A 320 -9.04 -7.78 -6.88
CA LEU A 320 -8.26 -8.03 -5.66
C LEU A 320 -9.21 -8.35 -4.50
N TYR A 321 -9.11 -9.56 -3.96
CA TYR A 321 -9.88 -10.00 -2.79
C TYR A 321 -9.06 -9.85 -1.51
N GLY A 322 -9.57 -9.05 -0.57
CA GLY A 322 -9.01 -8.85 0.75
C GLY A 322 -9.67 -9.73 1.80
N PHE A 323 -8.87 -10.43 2.61
CA PHE A 323 -9.35 -11.28 3.71
C PHE A 323 -8.82 -10.83 5.06
N GLY A 324 -9.65 -10.96 6.09
CA GLY A 324 -9.32 -10.60 7.47
C GLY A 324 -9.89 -9.25 7.93
N ALA A 325 -9.85 -9.03 9.25
CA ALA A 325 -10.27 -7.77 9.86
C ALA A 325 -9.57 -6.56 9.23
N ASP A 326 -10.37 -5.54 8.86
CA ASP A 326 -9.96 -4.31 8.15
C ASP A 326 -9.36 -4.54 6.74
N ALA A 327 -9.47 -5.74 6.18
CA ALA A 327 -9.04 -6.01 4.81
C ALA A 327 -9.95 -5.32 3.80
N ILE A 328 -9.38 -4.94 2.65
CA ILE A 328 -10.09 -4.26 1.57
C ILE A 328 -10.00 -5.12 0.34
N SER A 329 -11.15 -5.33 -0.29
CA SER A 329 -11.22 -5.88 -1.63
C SER A 329 -11.47 -4.75 -2.62
N GLN A 330 -10.68 -4.75 -3.69
CA GLN A 330 -10.81 -3.83 -4.81
C GLN A 330 -11.25 -4.63 -6.04
N LEU A 331 -12.54 -4.57 -6.34
CA LEU A 331 -13.15 -5.27 -7.48
C LEU A 331 -13.50 -4.24 -8.56
N ARG A 332 -13.65 -4.69 -9.81
CA ARG A 332 -14.03 -3.82 -10.94
C ARG A 332 -15.32 -3.03 -10.68
N GLU A 333 -16.33 -3.65 -10.07
CA GLU A 333 -17.66 -3.08 -9.86
C GLU A 333 -17.94 -2.68 -8.41
N ALA A 334 -17.00 -2.93 -7.49
CA ALA A 334 -17.18 -2.57 -6.09
C ALA A 334 -15.86 -2.51 -5.32
N ASN A 335 -15.79 -1.60 -4.37
CA ASN A 335 -14.79 -1.64 -3.31
C ASN A 335 -15.49 -1.95 -1.99
N VAL A 336 -14.89 -2.84 -1.20
CA VAL A 336 -15.46 -3.26 0.09
C VAL A 336 -14.37 -3.34 1.16
N GLN A 337 -14.73 -2.98 2.38
CA GLN A 337 -13.85 -3.10 3.55
C GLN A 337 -14.51 -3.98 4.60
N ASN A 338 -13.73 -4.92 5.13
CA ASN A 338 -14.14 -5.77 6.23
C ASN A 338 -14.25 -5.01 7.56
N LYS A 339 -14.97 -5.58 8.52
CA LYS A 339 -15.07 -5.10 9.90
C LYS A 339 -13.70 -4.81 10.46
N VAL A 340 -13.52 -3.57 10.95
CA VAL A 340 -12.25 -3.07 11.44
C VAL A 340 -11.87 -3.71 12.77
N GLN A 341 -12.85 -3.85 13.66
CA GLN A 341 -12.63 -4.44 14.98
C GLN A 341 -12.57 -5.95 14.88
N LEU A 342 -11.50 -6.54 15.42
CA LEU A 342 -11.24 -7.98 15.39
C LEU A 342 -12.42 -8.81 15.93
N GLY A 343 -13.06 -8.35 17.01
CA GLY A 343 -14.21 -9.03 17.62
C GLY A 343 -15.45 -9.05 16.72
N GLU A 344 -15.78 -7.91 16.09
CA GLU A 344 -16.92 -7.80 15.17
C GLU A 344 -16.70 -8.62 13.89
N TRP A 345 -15.47 -8.62 13.36
CA TRP A 345 -15.09 -9.48 12.25
C TRP A 345 -15.28 -10.95 12.62
N HIS A 346 -14.82 -11.36 13.81
CA HIS A 346 -14.92 -12.75 14.27
C HIS A 346 -16.39 -13.18 14.44
N GLU A 347 -17.21 -12.34 15.06
CA GLU A 347 -18.65 -12.59 15.25
C GLU A 347 -19.38 -12.78 13.92
N ALA A 348 -19.12 -11.92 12.93
CA ALA A 348 -19.73 -12.01 11.61
C ALA A 348 -19.35 -13.32 10.90
N VAL A 349 -18.06 -13.65 10.88
CA VAL A 349 -17.54 -14.88 10.26
C VAL A 349 -18.07 -16.13 10.96
N GLN A 350 -18.11 -16.16 12.29
CA GLN A 350 -18.70 -17.27 13.05
C GLN A 350 -20.17 -17.48 12.74
N SER A 351 -20.90 -16.39 12.45
CA SER A 351 -22.32 -16.43 12.11
C SER A 351 -22.59 -16.76 10.63
N GLY A 352 -21.55 -17.04 9.83
CA GLY A 352 -21.68 -17.32 8.40
C GLY A 352 -22.09 -16.11 7.57
N VAL A 353 -21.81 -14.90 8.05
CA VAL A 353 -22.10 -13.62 7.38
C VAL A 353 -20.78 -13.02 6.88
N LEU A 354 -20.76 -12.51 5.64
CA LEU A 354 -19.61 -11.79 5.11
C LEU A 354 -19.30 -10.58 6.02
N PRO A 355 -18.05 -10.42 6.50
CA PRO A 355 -17.74 -9.49 7.57
C PRO A 355 -17.59 -8.05 7.06
N LEU A 356 -18.59 -7.53 6.36
CA LEU A 356 -18.55 -6.23 5.70
C LEU A 356 -18.74 -5.08 6.70
N CYS A 357 -17.83 -4.11 6.70
CA CYS A 357 -17.98 -2.84 7.40
C CYS A 357 -18.72 -1.82 6.55
N THR A 358 -18.20 -1.61 5.34
CA THR A 358 -18.69 -0.64 4.37
C THR A 358 -18.32 -1.13 2.97
N GLY A 359 -19.04 -0.64 1.97
CA GLY A 359 -18.77 -0.94 0.58
C GLY A 359 -19.52 -0.01 -0.35
N GLU A 360 -18.95 0.17 -1.53
CA GLU A 360 -19.43 1.08 -2.57
C GLU A 360 -19.46 0.33 -3.90
N ARG A 361 -20.56 0.46 -4.64
CA ARG A 361 -20.61 0.02 -6.04
C ARG A 361 -19.96 1.09 -6.91
N ILE A 362 -19.21 0.65 -7.91
CA ILE A 362 -18.50 1.50 -8.85
C ILE A 362 -19.24 1.46 -10.19
N SER A 363 -19.81 2.59 -10.58
CA SER A 363 -20.45 2.78 -11.89
C SER A 363 -19.44 2.70 -13.04
N GLU A 364 -19.92 2.48 -14.27
CA GLU A 364 -19.05 2.51 -15.46
C GLU A 364 -18.32 3.86 -15.64
N SER A 365 -18.93 4.97 -15.21
CA SER A 365 -18.29 6.28 -15.24
C SER A 365 -17.13 6.36 -14.26
N GLU A 366 -17.34 5.91 -13.01
CA GLU A 366 -16.30 5.89 -11.98
C GLU A 366 -15.17 4.91 -12.33
N GLN A 367 -15.48 3.76 -12.94
CA GLN A 367 -14.46 2.82 -13.44
C GLN A 367 -13.53 3.49 -14.46
N ARG A 368 -14.10 4.25 -15.40
CA ARG A 368 -13.32 5.02 -16.37
C ARG A 368 -12.44 6.09 -15.72
N GLN A 369 -12.95 6.78 -14.70
CA GLN A 369 -12.18 7.79 -13.97
C GLN A 369 -11.06 7.15 -13.12
N GLN A 370 -11.31 6.00 -12.48
CA GLN A 370 -10.30 5.23 -11.75
C GLN A 370 -9.20 4.72 -12.69
N ALA A 371 -9.56 4.26 -13.89
CA ALA A 371 -8.59 3.85 -14.91
C ALA A 371 -7.71 5.03 -15.36
N ALA A 372 -8.31 6.21 -15.58
CA ALA A 372 -7.59 7.43 -15.92
C ALA A 372 -6.61 7.84 -14.81
N LEU A 373 -7.06 7.85 -13.55
CA LEU A 373 -6.22 8.14 -12.40
C LEU A 373 -5.09 7.10 -12.27
N SER A 374 -5.39 5.81 -12.42
CA SER A 374 -4.40 4.74 -12.36
C SER A 374 -3.31 4.92 -13.42
N ALA A 375 -3.69 5.24 -14.66
CA ALA A 375 -2.73 5.53 -15.73
C ALA A 375 -1.79 6.69 -15.38
N LEU A 376 -2.33 7.80 -14.86
CA LEU A 376 -1.53 8.95 -14.42
C LEU A 376 -0.62 8.62 -13.22
N LEU A 377 -1.10 7.83 -12.26
CA LEU A 377 -0.34 7.41 -11.08
C LEU A 377 0.80 6.45 -11.40
N CYS A 378 0.62 5.61 -12.42
CA CYS A 378 1.55 4.54 -12.75
C CYS A 378 2.50 4.95 -13.88
N ASN A 379 1.95 5.43 -14.97
CA ASN A 379 2.67 5.66 -16.22
C ASN A 379 2.92 7.15 -16.50
N LEU A 380 2.44 8.04 -15.62
CA LEU A 380 2.57 9.50 -15.73
C LEU A 380 1.93 10.09 -17.00
N GLU A 381 1.24 9.28 -17.78
CA GLU A 381 0.59 9.66 -19.01
C GLU A 381 -0.73 8.90 -19.18
N LEU A 382 -1.68 9.53 -19.86
CA LEU A 382 -2.96 8.97 -20.26
C LEU A 382 -3.20 9.34 -21.74
N SER A 383 -3.30 8.33 -22.59
CA SER A 383 -3.65 8.46 -24.01
C SER A 383 -5.13 8.15 -24.25
N ASP A 384 -5.66 8.56 -25.40
CA ASP A 384 -7.03 8.25 -25.84
C ASP A 384 -8.13 8.70 -24.85
N TYR A 385 -7.97 9.89 -24.27
CA TYR A 385 -8.87 10.41 -23.23
C TYR A 385 -10.13 11.11 -23.77
N GLY A 386 -10.39 11.13 -25.08
CA GLY A 386 -11.35 12.04 -25.72
C GLY A 386 -12.72 12.11 -25.02
N ASP A 387 -13.31 10.96 -24.73
CA ASP A 387 -14.60 10.86 -24.03
C ASP A 387 -14.51 11.10 -22.51
N LEU A 388 -13.30 11.18 -21.95
CA LEU A 388 -13.04 11.40 -20.52
C LEU A 388 -12.91 12.87 -20.18
N LEU A 389 -12.30 13.72 -21.00
CA LEU A 389 -12.09 15.13 -20.63
C LEU A 389 -13.38 15.96 -20.54
N GLU A 390 -14.39 15.65 -21.35
CA GLU A 390 -15.65 16.41 -21.30
C GLU A 390 -16.34 16.24 -19.93
N ASP A 391 -16.25 15.03 -19.35
CA ASP A 391 -16.96 14.60 -18.13
C ASP A 391 -16.07 14.42 -16.88
N ASN A 392 -14.77 14.74 -16.95
CA ASN A 392 -13.84 14.48 -15.84
C ASN A 392 -13.31 15.77 -15.20
N ASP A 393 -14.01 16.21 -14.15
CA ASP A 393 -13.64 17.38 -13.34
C ASP A 393 -12.28 17.21 -12.64
N LEU A 394 -11.84 15.99 -12.35
CA LEU A 394 -10.51 15.73 -11.78
C LEU A 394 -9.41 16.17 -12.74
N LEU A 395 -9.48 15.79 -14.01
CA LEU A 395 -8.43 16.13 -14.98
C LEU A 395 -8.35 17.64 -15.22
N LYS A 396 -9.50 18.32 -15.29
CA LYS A 396 -9.57 19.78 -15.41
C LYS A 396 -8.95 20.48 -14.20
N GLU A 397 -9.21 19.98 -13.00
CA GLU A 397 -8.67 20.55 -11.76
C GLU A 397 -7.18 20.28 -11.58
N LEU A 398 -6.71 19.07 -11.92
CA LEU A 398 -5.27 18.77 -11.94
C LEU A 398 -4.52 19.68 -12.92
N ALA A 399 -5.13 19.97 -14.08
CA ALA A 399 -4.55 20.88 -15.06
C ALA A 399 -4.56 22.34 -14.57
N SER A 400 -5.65 22.79 -13.92
CA SER A 400 -5.76 24.14 -13.37
C SER A 400 -4.70 24.43 -12.30
N GLN A 401 -4.29 23.39 -11.55
CA GLN A 401 -3.23 23.45 -10.54
C GLN A 401 -1.82 23.18 -11.10
N GLY A 402 -1.68 22.91 -12.41
CA GLY A 402 -0.41 22.66 -13.07
C GLY A 402 0.22 21.29 -12.76
N PHE A 403 -0.55 20.35 -12.22
CA PHE A 403 -0.07 18.99 -11.95
C PHE A 403 -0.05 18.11 -13.19
N VAL A 404 -0.91 18.40 -14.16
CA VAL A 404 -0.92 17.75 -15.46
C VAL A 404 -0.95 18.78 -16.57
N GLU A 405 -0.41 18.43 -17.72
CA GLU A 405 -0.54 19.14 -18.99
C GLU A 405 -1.48 18.34 -19.89
N ILE A 406 -2.45 19.04 -20.47
CA ILE A 406 -3.41 18.47 -21.42
C ILE A 406 -3.03 18.95 -22.81
N SER A 407 -2.82 18.02 -23.74
CA SER A 407 -2.58 18.29 -25.16
C SER A 407 -3.83 17.96 -26.00
N ASP A 408 -3.72 17.55 -27.26
CA ASP A 408 -4.88 17.14 -28.07
C ASP A 408 -5.16 15.61 -27.96
N ASP A 409 -4.13 14.80 -27.66
CA ASP A 409 -4.17 13.33 -27.68
C ASP A 409 -3.64 12.66 -26.40
N LYS A 410 -2.89 13.39 -25.56
CA LYS A 410 -2.43 12.91 -24.24
C LYS A 410 -2.56 13.89 -23.08
N VAL A 411 -2.75 13.35 -21.88
CA VAL A 411 -2.56 14.06 -20.60
C VAL A 411 -1.27 13.53 -19.97
N SER A 412 -0.35 14.42 -19.59
CA SER A 412 0.92 14.05 -18.97
C SER A 412 1.06 14.70 -17.60
N VAL A 413 1.53 13.96 -16.60
CA VAL A 413 1.89 14.51 -15.28
C VAL A 413 3.13 15.38 -15.45
N THR A 414 3.06 16.62 -14.98
CA THR A 414 4.20 17.55 -15.03
C THR A 414 5.27 17.13 -14.01
N GLU A 415 6.50 17.63 -14.16
CA GLU A 415 7.53 17.44 -13.13
C GLU A 415 7.06 17.94 -11.77
N TYR A 416 6.43 19.12 -11.73
CA TYR A 416 5.81 19.66 -10.52
C TYR A 416 4.72 18.74 -9.95
N GLY A 417 3.84 18.22 -10.82
CA GLY A 417 2.82 17.24 -10.44
C GLY A 417 3.42 16.00 -9.81
N ARG A 418 4.48 15.46 -10.39
CA ARG A 418 5.14 14.26 -9.85
C ARG A 418 5.68 14.46 -8.42
N PHE A 419 6.28 15.61 -8.15
CA PHE A 419 6.77 15.98 -6.82
C PHE A 419 5.67 16.41 -5.84
N ALA A 420 4.52 16.88 -6.31
CA ALA A 420 3.45 17.38 -5.43
C ALA A 420 2.38 16.32 -5.13
N LEU A 421 2.00 15.53 -6.15
CA LEU A 421 0.86 14.62 -6.06
C LEU A 421 1.06 13.56 -4.98
N HIS A 422 2.25 12.97 -4.85
CA HIS A 422 2.49 11.92 -3.85
C HIS A 422 2.35 12.43 -2.38
N GLN A 423 2.50 13.74 -2.14
CA GLN A 423 2.26 14.34 -0.82
C GLN A 423 0.76 14.44 -0.50
N ARG A 424 -0.06 14.65 -1.54
CA ARG A 424 -1.52 14.83 -1.46
C ARG A 424 -2.31 13.53 -1.64
N TRP A 425 -1.72 12.60 -2.38
CA TRP A 425 -2.26 11.30 -2.76
C TRP A 425 -1.58 10.19 -1.97
N SER A 426 -1.65 10.30 -0.66
CA SER A 426 -1.24 9.26 0.28
C SER A 426 -2.45 8.49 0.77
N ASP A 427 -2.26 7.26 1.24
CA ASP A 427 -3.33 6.46 1.85
C ASP A 427 -3.95 7.12 3.09
N ALA A 428 -3.28 8.15 3.67
CA ALA A 428 -3.84 8.98 4.72
C ALA A 428 -4.90 9.99 4.21
N SER A 429 -4.84 10.38 2.94
CA SER A 429 -5.77 11.33 2.30
C SER A 429 -7.14 10.69 2.03
N PRO A 430 -8.23 11.17 2.67
CA PRO A 430 -9.58 10.69 2.38
C PRO A 430 -9.94 10.84 0.91
N HIS A 431 -9.53 11.95 0.27
CA HIS A 431 -9.77 12.21 -1.14
C HIS A 431 -9.07 11.19 -2.03
N TYR A 432 -7.82 10.84 -1.73
CA TYR A 432 -7.10 9.83 -2.50
C TYR A 432 -7.73 8.45 -2.39
N ARG A 433 -8.18 8.09 -1.18
CA ARG A 433 -8.91 6.83 -0.98
C ARG A 433 -10.25 6.83 -1.73
N ALA A 434 -11.02 7.91 -1.64
CA ALA A 434 -12.26 8.08 -2.41
C ALA A 434 -12.00 8.06 -3.93
N ALA A 435 -10.87 8.60 -4.40
CA ALA A 435 -10.47 8.56 -5.81
C ALA A 435 -10.09 7.17 -6.31
N ARG A 436 -9.70 6.27 -5.40
CA ARG A 436 -9.62 4.83 -5.68
C ARG A 436 -10.96 4.10 -5.48
N GLY A 437 -12.03 4.84 -5.18
CA GLY A 437 -13.37 4.35 -4.85
C GLY A 437 -13.48 3.69 -3.48
N ILE A 438 -12.59 4.01 -2.54
CA ILE A 438 -12.44 3.28 -1.28
C ILE A 438 -12.86 4.20 -0.13
N ALA A 439 -14.14 4.14 0.23
CA ALA A 439 -14.60 4.65 1.50
C ALA A 439 -14.11 3.73 2.64
N LEU A 440 -13.05 4.14 3.33
CA LEU A 440 -12.67 3.48 4.59
C LEU A 440 -13.55 3.94 5.73
N ALA A 441 -14.00 2.99 6.55
CA ALA A 441 -14.47 3.26 7.89
C ALA A 441 -13.39 4.04 8.65
N SER A 442 -13.72 5.29 8.96
CA SER A 442 -12.85 6.28 9.60
C SER A 442 -12.54 5.95 11.06
#